data_AF-A0A381TKZ1-F1
#
_entry.id   AF-A0A381TKZ1-F1
#
_cell.length_a   1.000
_cell.length_b   1.000
_cell.length_c   1.000
_cell.angle_alpha   90.00
_cell.angle_beta   90.00
_cell.angle_gamma   90.00
#
_symmetry.space_group_name_H-M   'P 1'
#
loop_
_entity.id
_entity.type
_entity.pdbx_description
1 polymer ?
#
loop_
_entity_poly.entity_id
_entity_poly.type
_entity_poly.pdbx_seq_one_letter_code
_entity_poly.pdbx_strand_id
1 'polypeptide(L)'
;MKNIYKISLITLISSVVFAVDQFDEVITEETDNIAYQNSIDFDTKTTQIWRDSAWHNKLQWLKSYDSNGYLTESEVYIFRNDEWLILGNVSYTNNDNGSPNTKIKQVYRGGYFRNRSLNEYNYNDSGDLTQNTRYKWHNNSWNNRSQKELQYEDGLCVNSTYYRWEDTTWTNRYLNEISYNDNGERDVKVGYKWTDSGWTERHKTEYSFDDNSNLSQKIFSKWTDSGWITKARITISRDDSFNPVDILLEKVDSTDAWNNVSLRENTFFDGGMIMESVSSRWHDDGWHLRKRNEYTYINGPGRSSLNIIEPISLPEQVTLDQNYPNPFNPITTISYEIPKAEFVMVSVFNLRGNKITTLVNELQNPGVKSYNWNGTNDYGNSVAAGVYIYTIQAGNYRQSKKMILLK
;
A
#
# COMPACT_ATOMS: atom_id res chain seq x y z
N MET A 1 12.81 45.92 17.44
CA MET A 1 12.30 44.82 18.29
C MET A 1 11.35 43.99 17.44
N LYS A 2 11.78 42.76 17.09
CA LYS A 2 11.18 41.88 16.08
C LYS A 2 10.03 41.05 16.67
N ASN A 3 8.84 41.15 16.09
CA ASN A 3 7.74 40.19 16.26
C ASN A 3 7.79 39.21 15.07
N ILE A 4 8.06 37.93 15.33
CA ILE A 4 8.03 36.88 14.31
C ILE A 4 7.03 35.81 14.75
N TYR A 5 5.87 35.82 14.09
CA TYR A 5 4.98 34.66 14.01
C TYR A 5 5.50 33.74 12.91
N LYS A 6 5.98 32.55 13.27
CA LYS A 6 6.08 31.40 12.34
C LYS A 6 5.69 30.12 13.09
N ILE A 7 4.40 29.79 12.98
CA ILE A 7 3.88 28.46 13.24
C ILE A 7 4.13 27.65 11.96
N SER A 8 5.13 26.77 11.97
CA SER A 8 5.36 25.79 10.91
C SER A 8 4.89 24.41 11.37
N LEU A 9 3.64 24.12 11.04
CA LEU A 9 3.02 22.80 10.96
C LEU A 9 3.16 22.33 9.50
N ILE A 10 3.67 21.13 9.23
CA ILE A 10 3.56 20.28 8.01
C ILE A 10 4.44 19.05 8.35
N THR A 11 3.96 17.80 8.31
CA THR A 11 3.47 17.11 7.11
C THR A 11 2.07 16.53 7.28
N LEU A 12 1.08 17.27 6.77
CA LEU A 12 -0.01 16.70 5.99
C LEU A 12 0.50 16.60 4.55
N ILE A 13 0.43 15.44 3.90
CA ILE A 13 0.38 15.40 2.43
C ILE A 13 -0.98 15.98 2.04
N SER A 14 -0.98 17.30 1.85
CA SER A 14 -1.80 17.99 0.88
C SER A 14 -1.51 19.49 0.85
N SER A 15 -0.97 19.94 -0.29
CA SER A 15 -1.19 21.25 -0.89
C SER A 15 -1.13 22.45 0.06
N VAL A 16 0.07 22.87 0.47
CA VAL A 16 0.38 24.29 0.74
C VAL A 16 1.69 24.63 0.06
N VAL A 17 1.56 25.42 -1.00
CA VAL A 17 2.60 26.10 -1.74
C VAL A 17 3.31 27.07 -0.79
N PHE A 18 4.48 26.67 -0.30
CA PHE A 18 5.65 27.56 -0.33
C PHE A 18 6.51 27.03 -1.47
N ALA A 19 7.22 27.89 -2.19
CA ALA A 19 8.00 27.59 -3.39
C ALA A 19 9.16 26.60 -3.13
N VAL A 20 8.84 25.38 -2.72
CA VAL A 20 9.66 24.19 -2.91
C VAL A 20 9.52 23.88 -4.39
N ASP A 21 10.65 23.78 -5.07
CA ASP A 21 10.69 23.36 -6.45
C ASP A 21 9.97 22.01 -6.56
N GLN A 22 9.05 21.85 -7.51
CA GLN A 22 8.34 20.57 -7.66
C GLN A 22 9.29 19.42 -7.97
N PHE A 23 10.50 19.71 -8.43
CA PHE A 23 11.54 18.69 -8.55
C PHE A 23 11.98 18.13 -7.19
N ASP A 24 12.09 18.94 -6.15
CA ASP A 24 12.37 18.46 -4.79
C ASP A 24 11.18 17.68 -4.21
N GLU A 25 9.94 18.01 -4.61
CA GLU A 25 8.75 17.24 -4.27
C GLU A 25 8.79 15.85 -4.90
N VAL A 26 9.17 15.74 -6.18
CA VAL A 26 9.38 14.45 -6.86
C VAL A 26 10.47 13.62 -6.17
N ILE A 27 11.62 14.23 -5.86
CA ILE A 27 12.70 13.53 -5.12
C ILE A 27 12.17 13.02 -3.78
N THR A 28 11.44 13.85 -3.04
CA THR A 28 10.88 13.46 -1.73
C THR A 28 9.89 12.31 -1.86
N GLU A 29 8.95 12.40 -2.82
CA GLU A 29 7.97 11.33 -3.09
C GLU A 29 8.66 10.02 -3.46
N GLU A 30 9.66 10.07 -4.34
CA GLU A 30 10.39 8.88 -4.76
C GLU A 30 11.34 8.34 -3.67
N THR A 31 11.81 9.17 -2.75
CA THR A 31 12.58 8.73 -1.56
C THR A 31 11.70 7.99 -0.56
N ASP A 32 10.46 8.44 -0.41
CA ASP A 32 9.48 7.79 0.46
C ASP A 32 8.89 6.52 -0.20
N ASN A 33 8.83 6.49 -1.54
CA ASN A 33 8.33 5.36 -2.33
C ASN A 33 9.41 4.29 -2.57
N ILE A 34 9.79 3.61 -1.49
CA ILE A 34 10.66 2.43 -1.52
C ILE A 34 9.87 1.30 -0.87
N ALA A 35 9.63 0.23 -1.61
CA ALA A 35 8.91 -0.94 -1.13
C ALA A 35 9.78 -1.73 -0.14
N TYR A 36 9.14 -2.29 0.88
CA TYR A 36 9.73 -3.23 1.84
C TYR A 36 9.14 -4.61 1.55
N GLN A 37 9.95 -5.67 1.63
CA GLN A 37 9.51 -7.03 1.30
C GLN A 37 8.27 -7.44 2.11
N ASN A 38 8.24 -7.11 3.40
CA ASN A 38 7.15 -7.46 4.30
C ASN A 38 6.45 -6.21 4.84
N SER A 39 5.93 -5.37 3.93
CA SER A 39 5.24 -4.13 4.30
C SER A 39 3.88 -4.39 4.95
N ILE A 40 3.87 -4.99 6.14
CA ILE A 40 2.70 -4.93 7.01
C ILE A 40 2.59 -3.49 7.48
N ASP A 41 1.40 -2.94 7.31
CA ASP A 41 1.09 -1.62 7.81
C ASP A 41 1.26 -1.59 9.34
N PHE A 42 1.90 -0.56 9.87
CA PHE A 42 2.26 -0.46 11.30
C PHE A 42 1.02 -0.20 12.16
N ASP A 43 0.98 -0.73 13.39
CA ASP A 43 -0.11 -0.39 14.31
C ASP A 43 0.16 0.97 14.97
N THR A 44 1.40 1.21 15.40
CA THR A 44 1.85 2.51 15.89
C THR A 44 3.10 2.98 15.19
N LYS A 45 3.16 4.28 14.88
CA LYS A 45 4.39 4.95 14.47
C LYS A 45 4.64 6.18 15.32
N THR A 46 5.70 6.16 16.12
CA THR A 46 6.14 7.30 16.91
C THR A 46 7.24 8.03 16.16
N THR A 47 7.01 9.30 15.83
CA THR A 47 8.02 10.19 15.25
C THR A 47 8.65 11.06 16.33
N GLN A 48 9.97 11.00 16.38
CA GLN A 48 10.82 11.84 17.22
C GLN A 48 11.70 12.76 16.38
N ILE A 49 12.14 13.85 16.99
CA ILE A 49 13.11 14.78 16.42
C ILE A 49 14.35 14.85 17.29
N TRP A 50 15.51 14.96 16.63
CA TRP A 50 16.77 15.13 17.31
C TRP A 50 16.98 16.60 17.66
N ARG A 51 17.15 16.91 18.95
CA ARG A 51 17.48 18.24 19.47
C ARG A 51 18.26 18.09 20.77
N ASP A 52 19.18 19.01 21.03
CA ASP A 52 19.90 19.07 22.32
C ASP A 52 20.53 17.74 22.74
N SER A 53 21.05 16.99 21.76
CA SER A 53 21.66 15.67 21.91
C SER A 53 20.73 14.55 22.41
N ALA A 54 19.42 14.69 22.22
CA ALA A 54 18.43 13.69 22.59
C ALA A 54 17.28 13.59 21.57
N TRP A 55 16.57 12.45 21.60
CA TRP A 55 15.33 12.25 20.87
C TRP A 55 14.14 12.81 21.66
N HIS A 56 13.36 13.67 21.01
CA HIS A 56 12.14 14.22 21.58
C HIS A 56 10.91 13.78 20.78
N ASN A 57 9.92 13.24 21.48
CA ASN A 57 8.63 12.88 20.88
C ASN A 57 7.98 14.09 20.20
N LYS A 58 7.38 13.85 19.03
CA LYS A 58 6.74 14.92 18.25
C LYS A 58 5.35 14.53 17.77
N LEU A 59 5.23 13.40 17.08
CA LEU A 59 3.96 12.91 16.53
C LEU A 59 3.84 11.42 16.79
N GLN A 60 2.62 10.94 16.96
CA GLN A 60 2.33 9.51 17.01
C GLN A 60 1.13 9.24 16.11
N TRP A 61 1.24 8.18 15.33
CA TRP A 61 0.15 7.65 14.54
C TRP A 61 -0.28 6.33 15.17
N LEU A 62 -1.59 6.16 15.36
CA LEU A 62 -2.20 4.92 15.81
C LEU A 62 -3.17 4.46 14.73
N LYS A 63 -3.13 3.19 14.36
CA LYS A 63 -4.01 2.61 13.35
C LYS A 63 -4.93 1.58 13.96
N SER A 64 -6.16 1.56 13.46
CA SER A 64 -7.20 0.63 13.85
C SER A 64 -7.67 -0.14 12.62
N TYR A 65 -7.98 -1.41 12.82
CA TYR A 65 -8.37 -2.33 11.76
C TYR A 65 -9.69 -3.01 12.11
N ASP A 66 -10.48 -3.39 11.11
CA ASP A 66 -11.67 -4.21 11.32
C ASP A 66 -11.31 -5.69 11.54
N SER A 67 -12.34 -6.55 11.69
CA SER A 67 -12.17 -7.98 11.89
C SER A 67 -11.51 -8.72 10.71
N ASN A 68 -11.54 -8.13 9.52
CA ASN A 68 -10.89 -8.67 8.32
C ASN A 68 -9.45 -8.16 8.18
N GLY A 69 -9.01 -7.27 9.08
CA GLY A 69 -7.67 -6.67 9.06
C GLY A 69 -7.56 -5.45 8.15
N TYR A 70 -8.67 -4.89 7.65
CA TYR A 70 -8.64 -3.71 6.80
C TYR A 70 -8.56 -2.44 7.64
N LEU A 71 -7.74 -1.47 7.19
CA LEU A 71 -7.53 -0.20 7.89
C LEU A 71 -8.84 0.59 7.93
N THR A 72 -9.33 0.89 9.12
CA THR A 72 -10.58 1.67 9.32
C THR A 72 -10.31 3.07 9.83
N GLU A 73 -9.31 3.24 10.69
CA GLU A 73 -8.97 4.53 11.26
C GLU A 73 -7.46 4.72 11.42
N SER A 74 -7.02 5.98 11.35
CA SER A 74 -5.67 6.38 11.67
C SER A 74 -5.67 7.72 12.39
N GLU A 75 -5.49 7.65 13.70
CA GLU A 75 -5.41 8.81 14.58
C GLU A 75 -4.00 9.37 14.58
N VAL A 76 -3.91 10.69 14.69
CA VAL A 76 -2.63 11.39 14.83
C VAL A 76 -2.65 12.23 16.10
N TYR A 77 -1.60 12.05 16.90
CA TYR A 77 -1.35 12.76 18.14
C TYR A 77 -0.11 13.63 18.00
N ILE A 78 -0.08 14.74 18.73
CA ILE A 78 1.07 15.61 18.88
C ILE A 78 1.54 15.60 20.33
N PHE A 79 2.84 15.49 20.54
CA PHE A 79 3.43 15.52 21.88
C PHE A 79 3.70 16.95 22.29
N ARG A 80 3.12 17.39 23.41
CA ARG A 80 3.34 18.72 24.01
C ARG A 80 3.17 18.66 25.52
N ASN A 81 4.02 19.36 26.25
CA ASN A 81 3.97 19.44 27.72
C ASN A 81 3.88 18.05 28.38
N ASP A 82 4.72 17.12 27.90
CA ASP A 82 4.80 15.74 28.37
C ASP A 82 3.53 14.87 28.17
N GLU A 83 2.59 15.33 27.34
CA GLU A 83 1.36 14.63 27.03
C GLU A 83 1.12 14.47 25.52
N TRP A 84 0.43 13.39 25.15
CA TRP A 84 -0.07 13.17 23.80
C TRP A 84 -1.45 13.79 23.62
N LEU A 85 -1.55 14.79 22.74
CA LEU A 85 -2.78 15.48 22.44
C LEU A 85 -3.28 15.07 21.06
N ILE A 86 -4.56 14.70 20.96
CA ILE A 86 -5.15 14.33 19.68
C ILE A 86 -5.14 15.53 18.73
N LEU A 87 -4.60 15.33 17.53
CA LEU A 87 -4.44 16.35 16.50
C LEU A 87 -5.46 16.15 15.37
N GLY A 88 -5.81 14.92 15.05
CA GLY A 88 -6.76 14.60 13.99
C GLY A 88 -6.97 13.11 13.83
N ASN A 89 -7.90 12.76 12.95
CA ASN A 89 -8.22 11.39 12.58
C ASN A 89 -8.33 11.30 11.05
N VAL A 90 -8.04 10.12 10.53
CA VAL A 90 -8.32 9.72 9.17
C VAL A 90 -9.17 8.46 9.22
N SER A 91 -10.42 8.54 8.76
CA SER A 91 -11.30 7.38 8.67
C SER A 91 -11.39 6.86 7.24
N TYR A 92 -11.63 5.57 7.12
CA TYR A 92 -11.66 4.83 5.87
C TYR A 92 -12.95 4.02 5.77
N THR A 93 -13.54 3.97 4.57
CA THR A 93 -14.47 2.90 4.20
C THR A 93 -13.81 2.09 3.12
N ASN A 94 -13.86 0.76 3.23
CA ASN A 94 -13.18 -0.14 2.30
C ASN A 94 -14.20 -0.90 1.44
N ASN A 95 -13.76 -1.37 0.28
CA ASN A 95 -14.48 -2.37 -0.51
C ASN A 95 -14.21 -3.77 0.07
N ASP A 96 -14.84 -4.79 -0.52
CA ASP A 96 -14.75 -6.17 -0.05
C ASP A 96 -13.31 -6.73 -0.09
N ASN A 97 -12.45 -6.15 -0.94
CA ASN A 97 -11.03 -6.50 -1.08
C ASN A 97 -10.11 -5.69 -0.14
N GLY A 98 -10.68 -4.89 0.77
CA GLY A 98 -9.91 -4.10 1.74
C GLY A 98 -9.28 -2.82 1.18
N SER A 99 -9.48 -2.51 -0.09
CA SER A 99 -9.03 -1.25 -0.68
C SER A 99 -9.99 -0.12 -0.32
N PRO A 100 -9.49 1.10 -0.04
CA PRO A 100 -10.34 2.19 0.43
C PRO A 100 -11.26 2.68 -0.68
N ASN A 101 -12.57 2.73 -0.43
CA ASN A 101 -13.57 3.45 -1.23
C ASN A 101 -13.53 4.94 -0.91
N THR A 102 -13.45 5.28 0.38
CA THR A 102 -13.35 6.67 0.83
C THR A 102 -12.31 6.83 1.92
N LYS A 103 -11.73 8.03 2.01
CA LYS A 103 -10.83 8.44 3.08
C LYS A 103 -11.18 9.86 3.50
N ILE A 104 -11.63 10.02 4.75
CA ILE A 104 -11.98 11.32 5.31
C ILE A 104 -10.90 11.74 6.29
N LYS A 105 -10.36 12.94 6.09
CA LYS A 105 -9.44 13.58 7.02
C LYS A 105 -10.13 14.63 7.86
N GLN A 106 -9.96 14.51 9.16
CA GLN A 106 -10.46 15.45 10.15
C GLN A 106 -9.32 16.00 11.01
N VAL A 107 -9.53 17.20 11.55
CA VAL A 107 -8.62 17.82 12.53
C VAL A 107 -9.40 18.08 13.80
N TYR A 108 -8.80 17.76 14.94
CA TYR A 108 -9.40 17.98 16.23
C TYR A 108 -9.16 19.43 16.68
N ARG A 109 -10.23 20.19 16.93
CA ARG A 109 -10.16 21.57 17.43
C ARG A 109 -11.38 21.93 18.26
N GLY A 110 -11.15 22.43 19.48
CA GLY A 110 -12.21 22.94 20.34
C GLY A 110 -13.16 21.87 20.87
N GLY A 111 -12.65 20.66 21.12
CA GLY A 111 -13.42 19.55 21.69
C GLY A 111 -14.05 18.59 20.68
N TYR A 112 -13.95 18.86 19.38
CA TYR A 112 -14.57 18.04 18.33
C TYR A 112 -13.76 17.98 17.04
N PHE A 113 -14.06 16.98 16.21
CA PHE A 113 -13.46 16.80 14.89
C PHE A 113 -14.11 17.70 13.84
N ARG A 114 -13.28 18.33 13.02
CA ARG A 114 -13.71 19.14 11.88
C ARG A 114 -13.18 18.53 10.59
N ASN A 115 -14.07 18.32 9.63
CA ASN A 115 -13.75 17.87 8.28
C ASN A 115 -12.71 18.78 7.61
N ARG A 116 -11.79 18.18 6.85
CA ARG A 116 -10.74 18.89 6.10
C ARG A 116 -10.73 18.49 4.63
N SER A 117 -10.64 17.19 4.36
CA SER A 117 -10.67 16.66 3.01
C SER A 117 -11.30 15.28 2.98
N LEU A 118 -11.91 14.96 1.84
CA LEU A 118 -12.40 13.64 1.49
C LEU A 118 -11.65 13.22 0.22
N ASN A 119 -11.28 11.96 0.15
CA ASN A 119 -10.84 11.29 -1.06
C ASN A 119 -11.83 10.17 -1.37
N GLU A 120 -12.22 10.06 -2.62
CA GLU A 120 -13.02 8.97 -3.18
C GLU A 120 -12.16 8.23 -4.20
N TYR A 121 -12.22 6.91 -4.18
CA TYR A 121 -11.37 6.03 -4.97
C TYR A 121 -12.26 5.11 -5.81
N ASN A 122 -11.99 5.07 -7.10
CA ASN A 122 -12.67 4.19 -8.05
C ASN A 122 -11.66 3.21 -8.64
N TYR A 123 -12.12 1.98 -8.84
CA TYR A 123 -11.32 0.85 -9.28
C TYR A 123 -11.93 0.24 -10.54
N ASN A 124 -11.12 -0.44 -11.36
CA ASN A 124 -11.62 -1.29 -12.44
C ASN A 124 -12.05 -2.66 -11.89
N ASP A 125 -12.57 -3.53 -12.77
CA ASP A 125 -13.01 -4.88 -12.40
C ASP A 125 -11.86 -5.78 -11.91
N SER A 126 -10.62 -5.47 -12.28
CA SER A 126 -9.40 -6.14 -11.80
C SER A 126 -8.96 -5.69 -10.40
N GLY A 127 -9.56 -4.62 -9.86
CA GLY A 127 -9.21 -4.04 -8.56
C GLY A 127 -8.13 -2.95 -8.61
N ASP A 128 -7.70 -2.52 -9.80
CA ASP A 128 -6.70 -1.45 -9.95
C ASP A 128 -7.35 -0.08 -9.78
N LEU A 129 -6.68 0.82 -9.07
CA LEU A 129 -7.15 2.19 -8.88
C LEU A 129 -7.12 2.95 -10.20
N THR A 130 -8.28 3.37 -10.71
CA THR A 130 -8.41 4.15 -11.96
C THR A 130 -8.61 5.63 -11.71
N GLN A 131 -9.21 6.00 -10.58
CA GLN A 131 -9.46 7.40 -10.24
C GLN A 131 -9.41 7.66 -8.74
N ASN A 132 -8.81 8.79 -8.36
CA ASN A 132 -8.85 9.32 -7.01
C ASN A 132 -9.29 10.78 -7.06
N THR A 133 -10.51 11.05 -6.60
CA THR A 133 -11.10 12.38 -6.57
C THR A 133 -11.00 12.94 -5.16
N ARG A 134 -10.51 14.17 -5.06
CA ARG A 134 -10.26 14.83 -3.80
C ARG A 134 -11.12 16.06 -3.64
N TYR A 135 -11.71 16.17 -2.46
CA TYR A 135 -12.57 17.24 -2.04
C TYR A 135 -11.96 18.01 -0.86
N LYS A 136 -12.29 19.30 -0.77
CA LYS A 136 -12.04 20.15 0.39
C LYS A 136 -13.35 20.41 1.13
N TRP A 137 -13.30 20.43 2.46
CA TRP A 137 -14.45 20.85 3.26
C TRP A 137 -14.53 22.38 3.30
N HIS A 138 -15.67 22.95 2.89
CA HIS A 138 -15.91 24.39 2.93
C HIS A 138 -17.42 24.67 2.94
N ASN A 139 -17.87 25.68 3.70
CA ASN A 139 -19.29 26.07 3.78
C ASN A 139 -20.26 24.89 4.02
N ASN A 140 -19.89 24.00 4.95
CA ASN A 140 -20.66 22.79 5.29
C ASN A 140 -20.91 21.82 4.13
N SER A 141 -20.06 21.82 3.09
CA SER A 141 -20.13 20.87 1.99
C SER A 141 -18.74 20.42 1.52
N TRP A 142 -18.72 19.27 0.85
CA TRP A 142 -17.54 18.79 0.11
C TRP A 142 -17.49 19.47 -1.25
N ASN A 143 -16.37 20.13 -1.55
CA ASN A 143 -16.17 20.86 -2.79
C ASN A 143 -14.98 20.26 -3.54
N ASN A 144 -15.10 20.09 -4.85
CA ASN A 144 -14.02 19.58 -5.71
C ASN A 144 -12.71 20.35 -5.50
N ARG A 145 -11.60 19.62 -5.51
CA ARG A 145 -10.26 20.18 -5.32
C ARG A 145 -9.28 19.71 -6.39
N SER A 146 -9.16 18.40 -6.57
CA SER A 146 -8.24 17.78 -7.52
C SER A 146 -8.71 16.38 -7.86
N GLN A 147 -8.31 15.86 -9.01
CA GLN A 147 -8.57 14.50 -9.44
C GLN A 147 -7.29 13.90 -9.99
N LYS A 148 -7.03 12.63 -9.71
CA LYS A 148 -5.97 11.86 -10.36
C LYS A 148 -6.62 10.71 -11.09
N GLU A 149 -6.31 10.54 -12.35
CA GLU A 149 -6.71 9.39 -13.16
C GLU A 149 -5.48 8.56 -13.51
N LEU A 150 -5.68 7.26 -13.61
CA LEU A 150 -4.64 6.29 -13.92
C LEU A 150 -5.14 5.40 -15.06
N GLN A 151 -4.27 5.14 -16.04
CA GLN A 151 -4.55 4.23 -17.14
C GLN A 151 -3.55 3.09 -17.14
N TYR A 152 -4.01 1.93 -17.59
CA TYR A 152 -3.30 0.67 -17.52
C TYR A 152 -3.27 0.01 -18.89
N GLU A 153 -2.14 -0.62 -19.20
CA GLU A 153 -1.95 -1.50 -20.35
C GLU A 153 -1.35 -2.80 -19.81
N ASP A 154 -1.94 -3.95 -20.17
CA ASP A 154 -1.53 -5.28 -19.70
C ASP A 154 -1.36 -5.40 -18.17
N GLY A 155 -2.21 -4.70 -17.41
CA GLY A 155 -2.19 -4.69 -15.94
C GLY A 155 -1.15 -3.75 -15.31
N LEU A 156 -0.34 -3.06 -16.12
CA LEU A 156 0.66 -2.10 -15.67
C LEU A 156 0.18 -0.66 -15.85
N CYS A 157 0.35 0.17 -14.82
CA CYS A 157 -0.02 1.59 -14.89
C CYS A 157 0.95 2.34 -15.80
N VAL A 158 0.51 2.73 -16.99
CA VAL A 158 1.35 3.42 -17.99
C VAL A 158 1.26 4.94 -17.89
N ASN A 159 0.16 5.48 -17.37
CA ASN A 159 0.05 6.91 -17.15
C ASN A 159 -0.76 7.28 -15.92
N SER A 160 -0.49 8.48 -15.42
CA SER A 160 -1.34 9.12 -14.43
C SER A 160 -1.48 10.61 -14.69
N THR A 161 -2.71 11.08 -14.84
CA THR A 161 -3.03 12.49 -15.09
C THR A 161 -3.61 13.13 -13.84
N TYR A 162 -3.06 14.27 -13.44
CA TYR A 162 -3.54 15.06 -12.32
C TYR A 162 -4.21 16.34 -12.80
N TYR A 163 -5.44 16.52 -12.35
CA TYR A 163 -6.32 17.65 -12.64
C TYR A 163 -6.54 18.50 -11.40
N ARG A 164 -6.80 19.79 -11.62
CA ARG A 164 -7.24 20.72 -10.59
C ARG A 164 -8.65 21.21 -10.91
N TRP A 165 -9.46 21.36 -9.87
CA TRP A 165 -10.77 21.98 -10.03
C TRP A 165 -10.61 23.50 -10.10
N GLU A 166 -11.08 24.09 -11.19
CA GLU A 166 -11.15 25.54 -11.42
C GLU A 166 -12.61 25.92 -11.66
N ASP A 167 -13.24 26.40 -10.58
CA ASP A 167 -14.63 26.84 -10.46
C ASP A 167 -15.70 25.81 -10.87
N THR A 168 -15.80 25.50 -12.17
CA THR A 168 -16.79 24.59 -12.76
C THR A 168 -16.18 23.48 -13.61
N THR A 169 -14.86 23.49 -13.85
CA THR A 169 -14.21 22.54 -14.76
C THR A 169 -12.93 21.95 -14.18
N TRP A 170 -12.56 20.76 -14.67
CA TRP A 170 -11.28 20.14 -14.40
C TRP A 170 -10.23 20.64 -15.39
N THR A 171 -9.10 21.12 -14.89
CA THR A 171 -7.97 21.59 -15.71
C THR A 171 -6.75 20.70 -15.52
N ASN A 172 -6.10 20.34 -16.63
CA ASN A 172 -4.85 19.59 -16.64
C ASN A 172 -3.76 20.34 -15.88
N ARG A 173 -2.93 19.62 -15.12
CA ARG A 173 -1.80 20.21 -14.40
C ARG A 173 -0.51 19.41 -14.58
N TYR A 174 -0.55 18.11 -14.30
CA TYR A 174 0.61 17.22 -14.39
C TYR A 174 0.20 15.89 -15.00
N LEU A 175 1.10 15.29 -15.75
CA LEU A 175 0.98 13.95 -16.30
C LEU A 175 2.27 13.22 -15.95
N ASN A 176 2.17 11.96 -15.55
CA ASN A 176 3.31 11.07 -15.49
C ASN A 176 3.08 9.95 -16.51
N GLU A 177 4.11 9.62 -17.26
CA GLU A 177 4.18 8.43 -18.11
C GLU A 177 5.22 7.49 -17.52
N ILE A 178 4.92 6.19 -17.53
CA ILE A 178 5.72 5.15 -16.92
C ILE A 178 5.98 4.07 -17.98
N SER A 179 7.25 3.79 -18.22
CA SER A 179 7.70 2.64 -19.01
C SER A 179 8.19 1.52 -18.09
N TYR A 180 8.16 0.31 -18.63
CA TYR A 180 8.58 -0.91 -17.94
C TYR A 180 9.60 -1.64 -18.79
N ASN A 181 10.53 -2.35 -18.13
CA ASN A 181 11.49 -3.22 -18.81
C ASN A 181 10.84 -4.57 -19.19
N ASP A 182 11.59 -5.43 -19.87
CA ASP A 182 11.12 -6.75 -20.31
C ASP A 182 10.69 -7.67 -19.15
N ASN A 183 11.12 -7.38 -17.91
CA ASN A 183 10.72 -8.10 -16.70
C ASN A 183 9.45 -7.52 -16.05
N GLY A 184 8.84 -6.48 -16.62
CA GLY A 184 7.67 -5.80 -16.05
C GLY A 184 8.00 -4.87 -14.88
N GLU A 185 9.27 -4.60 -14.62
CA GLU A 185 9.70 -3.66 -13.59
C GLU A 185 9.70 -2.25 -14.16
N ARG A 186 9.39 -1.25 -13.32
CA ARG A 186 9.39 0.15 -13.75
C ARG A 186 10.79 0.55 -14.22
N ASP A 187 10.91 1.03 -15.45
CA ASP A 187 12.17 1.43 -16.08
C ASP A 187 12.38 2.95 -16.04
N VAL A 188 11.42 3.71 -16.58
CA VAL A 188 11.45 5.18 -16.61
C VAL A 188 10.10 5.75 -16.20
N LYS A 189 10.14 6.87 -15.47
CA LYS A 189 8.97 7.72 -15.23
C LYS A 189 9.27 9.13 -15.70
N VAL A 190 8.51 9.62 -16.68
CA VAL A 190 8.63 10.99 -17.19
C VAL A 190 7.45 11.80 -16.70
N GLY A 191 7.73 12.95 -16.10
CA GLY A 191 6.74 13.88 -15.60
C GLY A 191 6.64 15.13 -16.48
N TYR A 192 5.41 15.45 -16.85
CA TYR A 192 5.04 16.56 -17.72
C TYR A 192 4.25 17.61 -16.94
N LYS A 193 4.34 18.86 -17.39
CA LYS A 193 3.55 19.98 -16.91
C LYS A 193 2.62 20.47 -18.01
N TRP A 194 1.38 20.77 -17.64
CA TRP A 194 0.45 21.42 -18.56
C TRP A 194 0.81 22.89 -18.76
N THR A 195 0.85 23.32 -20.01
CA THR A 195 1.11 24.69 -20.47
C THR A 195 0.06 25.11 -21.50
N ASP A 196 0.07 26.37 -21.91
CA ASP A 196 -0.85 26.88 -22.93
C ASP A 196 -0.64 26.21 -24.31
N SER A 197 0.53 25.62 -24.55
CA SER A 197 0.89 24.87 -25.76
C SER A 197 0.77 23.34 -25.61
N GLY A 198 0.23 22.85 -24.50
CA GLY A 198 0.08 21.41 -24.20
C GLY A 198 1.05 20.90 -23.13
N TRP A 199 1.36 19.60 -23.17
CA TRP A 199 2.27 18.96 -22.23
C TRP A 199 3.74 19.28 -22.54
N THR A 200 4.49 19.68 -21.53
CA THR A 200 5.94 19.91 -21.64
C THR A 200 6.68 19.06 -20.61
N GLU A 201 7.72 18.38 -21.05
CA GLU A 201 8.61 17.60 -20.19
C GLU A 201 9.20 18.45 -19.07
N ARG A 202 9.44 17.82 -17.91
CA ARG A 202 9.91 18.54 -16.74
C ARG A 202 10.90 17.77 -15.91
N HIS A 203 10.58 16.52 -15.57
CA HIS A 203 11.44 15.67 -14.76
C HIS A 203 11.39 14.23 -15.28
N LYS A 204 12.49 13.52 -15.09
CA LYS A 204 12.61 12.11 -15.43
C LYS A 204 13.22 11.38 -14.24
N THR A 205 12.64 10.24 -13.89
CA THR A 205 13.18 9.29 -12.92
C THR A 205 13.51 8.01 -13.66
N GLU A 206 14.77 7.59 -13.61
CA GLU A 206 15.24 6.31 -14.14
C GLU A 206 15.49 5.36 -12.98
N TYR A 207 15.08 4.10 -13.13
CA TYR A 207 15.14 3.09 -12.08
C TYR A 207 16.16 2.02 -12.49
N SER A 208 16.92 1.54 -11.51
CA SER A 208 17.87 0.44 -11.74
C SER A 208 17.70 -0.60 -10.66
N PHE A 209 17.89 -1.86 -11.05
CA PHE A 209 17.68 -3.02 -10.22
C PHE A 209 19.01 -3.78 -10.08
N ASP A 210 19.18 -4.48 -8.97
CA ASP A 210 20.29 -5.42 -8.78
C ASP A 210 20.01 -6.77 -9.46
N ASP A 211 20.96 -7.69 -9.40
CA ASP A 211 20.86 -9.03 -9.99
C ASP A 211 19.71 -9.87 -9.40
N ASN A 212 19.12 -9.45 -8.27
CA ASN A 212 17.99 -10.10 -7.62
C ASN A 212 16.67 -9.36 -7.89
N SER A 213 16.61 -8.49 -8.91
CA SER A 213 15.42 -7.71 -9.26
C SER A 213 14.96 -6.74 -8.17
N ASN A 214 15.83 -6.39 -7.21
CA ASN A 214 15.49 -5.38 -6.21
C ASN A 214 15.93 -4.01 -6.70
N LEU A 215 15.06 -3.01 -6.50
CA LEU A 215 15.42 -1.62 -6.77
C LEU A 215 16.69 -1.23 -5.99
N SER A 216 17.71 -0.80 -6.72
CA SER A 216 19.05 -0.45 -6.22
C SER A 216 19.37 1.04 -6.39
N GLN A 217 18.82 1.68 -7.43
CA GLN A 217 19.05 3.10 -7.70
C GLN A 217 17.84 3.80 -8.33
N LYS A 218 17.69 5.09 -8.02
CA LYS A 218 16.86 6.03 -8.79
C LYS A 218 17.69 7.23 -9.22
N ILE A 219 17.71 7.58 -10.49
CA ILE A 219 18.36 8.79 -11.01
C ILE A 219 17.29 9.83 -11.36
N PHE A 220 17.50 11.07 -10.94
CA PHE A 220 16.59 12.18 -11.16
C PHE A 220 17.20 13.21 -12.09
N SER A 221 16.50 13.47 -13.20
CA SER A 221 16.92 14.42 -14.21
C SER A 221 15.87 15.51 -14.42
N LYS A 222 16.31 16.73 -14.76
CA LYS A 222 15.47 17.87 -15.12
C LYS A 222 15.55 18.12 -16.61
N TRP A 223 14.40 18.46 -17.21
CA TRP A 223 14.36 18.91 -18.60
C TRP A 223 14.92 20.34 -18.71
N THR A 224 15.71 20.57 -19.75
CA THR A 224 16.22 21.88 -20.16
C THR A 224 16.05 22.03 -21.67
N ASP A 225 16.24 23.25 -22.19
CA ASP A 225 16.15 23.51 -23.63
C ASP A 225 17.17 22.68 -24.47
N SER A 226 18.21 22.16 -23.82
CA SER A 226 19.26 21.31 -24.41
C SER A 226 19.14 19.82 -24.06
N GLY A 227 18.07 19.39 -23.37
CA GLY A 227 17.82 18.00 -23.00
C GLY A 227 17.82 17.74 -21.48
N TRP A 228 17.93 16.46 -21.10
CA TRP A 228 17.90 16.01 -19.71
C TRP A 228 19.24 16.25 -18.99
N ILE A 229 19.18 16.90 -17.82
CA ILE A 229 20.35 17.09 -16.94
C ILE A 229 20.10 16.37 -15.62
N THR A 230 20.97 15.42 -15.27
CA THR A 230 20.95 14.72 -13.98
C THR A 230 21.23 15.69 -12.82
N LYS A 231 20.45 15.59 -11.74
CA LYS A 231 20.51 16.50 -10.59
C LYS A 231 20.55 15.79 -9.24
N ALA A 232 20.01 14.58 -9.16
CA ALA A 232 20.03 13.82 -7.92
C ALA A 232 20.07 12.31 -8.22
N ARG A 233 20.50 11.53 -7.23
CA ARG A 233 20.35 10.08 -7.23
C ARG A 233 19.99 9.61 -5.83
N ILE A 234 19.26 8.51 -5.79
CA ILE A 234 19.04 7.73 -4.58
C ILE A 234 19.71 6.38 -4.79
N THR A 235 20.54 5.98 -3.83
CA THR A 235 21.15 4.65 -3.77
C THR A 235 20.56 3.89 -2.58
N ILE A 236 20.18 2.64 -2.82
CA ILE A 236 19.57 1.76 -1.83
C ILE A 236 20.53 0.61 -1.56
N SER A 237 21.04 0.53 -0.34
CA SER A 237 21.84 -0.61 0.13
C SER A 237 20.96 -1.59 0.89
N ARG A 238 21.29 -2.88 0.80
CA ARG A 238 20.53 -3.95 1.45
C ARG A 238 21.41 -4.83 2.33
N ASP A 239 20.79 -5.42 3.34
CA ASP A 239 21.41 -6.47 4.16
C ASP A 239 21.35 -7.84 3.47
N ASP A 240 21.90 -8.88 4.12
CA ASP A 240 21.89 -10.26 3.62
C ASP A 240 20.47 -10.86 3.51
N SER A 241 19.47 -10.24 4.15
CA SER A 241 18.05 -10.60 4.03
C SER A 241 17.32 -9.74 3.00
N PHE A 242 18.06 -8.99 2.18
CA PHE A 242 17.55 -8.07 1.16
C PHE A 242 16.67 -6.93 1.69
N ASN A 243 16.72 -6.61 2.99
CA ASN A 243 16.00 -5.44 3.52
C ASN A 243 16.72 -4.14 3.13
N PRO A 244 16.02 -3.07 2.74
CA PRO A 244 16.64 -1.79 2.39
C PRO A 244 17.08 -1.03 3.66
N VAL A 245 18.33 -1.24 4.05
CA VAL A 245 18.92 -0.69 5.28
C VAL A 245 19.38 0.75 5.12
N ASP A 246 19.99 1.12 3.99
CA ASP A 246 20.46 2.48 3.75
C ASP A 246 19.85 3.06 2.50
N ILE A 247 19.36 4.29 2.61
CA ILE A 247 18.78 5.04 1.51
C ILE A 247 19.46 6.40 1.49
N LEU A 248 20.44 6.52 0.59
CA LEU A 248 21.27 7.70 0.45
C LEU A 248 20.75 8.57 -0.69
N LEU A 249 20.45 9.84 -0.40
CA LEU A 249 20.19 10.87 -1.41
C LEU A 249 21.45 11.72 -1.60
N GLU A 250 21.89 11.81 -2.85
CA GLU A 250 22.95 12.70 -3.29
C GLU A 250 22.45 13.66 -4.36
N LYS A 251 23.05 14.84 -4.44
CA LYS A 251 22.79 15.83 -5.49
C LYS A 251 24.10 16.24 -6.17
N VAL A 252 23.97 16.53 -7.46
CA VAL A 252 25.08 17.07 -8.26
C VAL A 252 25.21 18.56 -7.98
N ASP A 253 26.42 19.03 -7.68
CA ASP A 253 26.72 20.46 -7.52
C ASP A 253 27.03 21.16 -8.85
N SER A 254 27.53 22.40 -8.80
CA SER A 254 27.90 23.16 -10.00
C SER A 254 29.17 22.67 -10.71
N THR A 255 29.90 21.72 -10.13
CA THR A 255 31.13 21.12 -10.65
C THR A 255 30.93 19.70 -11.17
N ASP A 256 29.67 19.27 -11.25
CA ASP A 256 29.26 17.90 -11.59
C ASP A 256 29.70 16.83 -10.57
N ALA A 257 30.06 17.25 -9.35
CA ALA A 257 30.41 16.35 -8.26
C ALA A 257 29.17 15.94 -7.45
N TRP A 258 29.12 14.66 -7.04
CA TRP A 258 28.09 14.13 -6.17
C TRP A 258 28.33 14.55 -4.72
N ASN A 259 27.31 15.12 -4.10
CA ASN A 259 27.34 15.57 -2.72
C ASN A 259 26.21 14.92 -1.93
N ASN A 260 26.53 14.41 -0.74
CA ASN A 260 25.56 13.88 0.21
C ASN A 260 24.52 14.93 0.60
N VAL A 261 23.26 14.51 0.74
CA VAL A 261 22.16 15.39 1.16
C VAL A 261 21.44 14.82 2.38
N SER A 262 20.97 13.59 2.28
CA SER A 262 20.29 12.91 3.39
C SER A 262 20.52 11.42 3.33
N LEU A 263 20.59 10.81 4.50
CA LEU A 263 20.67 9.37 4.67
C LEU A 263 19.48 8.93 5.52
N ARG A 264 18.81 7.86 5.11
CA ARG A 264 17.80 7.17 5.91
C ARG A 264 18.31 5.75 6.18
N GLU A 265 18.55 5.47 7.45
CA GLU A 265 18.96 4.17 7.97
C GLU A 265 17.73 3.49 8.55
N ASN A 266 17.47 2.25 8.14
CA ASN A 266 16.36 1.44 8.59
C ASN A 266 16.87 0.22 9.34
N THR A 267 16.20 -0.13 10.43
CA THR A 267 16.38 -1.40 11.12
C THR A 267 15.10 -2.21 11.02
N PHE A 268 15.24 -3.53 11.05
CA PHE A 268 14.15 -4.47 10.82
C PHE A 268 14.08 -5.49 11.97
N PHE A 269 12.86 -5.96 12.25
CA PHE A 269 12.65 -7.15 13.06
C PHE A 269 12.98 -8.41 12.26
N ASP A 270 13.15 -9.52 12.96
CA ASP A 270 13.14 -10.85 12.34
C ASP A 270 11.85 -11.01 11.51
N GLY A 271 12.00 -11.33 10.22
CA GLY A 271 10.89 -11.35 9.26
C GLY A 271 10.70 -10.05 8.47
N GLY A 272 11.65 -9.12 8.45
CA GLY A 272 11.71 -8.03 7.46
C GLY A 272 10.72 -6.88 7.65
N MET A 273 10.03 -6.83 8.80
CA MET A 273 9.21 -5.67 9.19
C MET A 273 10.09 -4.54 9.70
N ILE A 274 9.84 -3.32 9.22
CA ILE A 274 10.59 -2.15 9.67
C ILE A 274 10.35 -1.88 11.16
N MET A 275 11.43 -1.76 11.93
CA MET A 275 11.42 -1.47 13.36
C MET A 275 11.67 0.01 13.61
N GLU A 276 12.72 0.54 12.99
CA GLU A 276 13.13 1.93 13.15
C GLU A 276 13.55 2.50 11.80
N SER A 277 13.36 3.81 11.64
CA SER A 277 13.91 4.57 10.52
C SER A 277 14.47 5.88 11.03
N VAL A 278 15.79 6.03 10.95
CA VAL A 278 16.54 7.20 11.37
C VAL A 278 16.95 8.00 10.14
N SER A 279 16.61 9.28 10.10
CA SER A 279 16.97 10.18 9.02
C SER A 279 17.97 11.21 9.49
N SER A 280 19.07 11.31 8.74
CA SER A 280 20.17 12.23 8.93
C SER A 280 20.26 13.20 7.75
N ARG A 281 20.84 14.38 8.00
CA ARG A 281 21.19 15.35 6.96
C ARG A 281 22.69 15.55 6.93
N TRP A 282 23.22 15.70 5.73
CA TRP A 282 24.61 16.08 5.53
C TRP A 282 24.76 17.59 5.67
N HIS A 283 25.67 18.04 6.53
CA HIS A 283 26.20 19.40 6.56
C HIS A 283 27.51 19.42 7.34
N ASP A 284 28.35 20.42 7.11
CA ASP A 284 29.63 20.61 7.81
C ASP A 284 30.51 19.33 7.85
N ASP A 285 30.56 18.64 6.71
CA ASP A 285 31.31 17.38 6.50
C ASP A 285 30.93 16.22 7.45
N GLY A 286 29.68 16.22 7.93
CA GLY A 286 29.16 15.17 8.81
C GLY A 286 27.67 14.88 8.65
N TRP A 287 27.27 13.72 9.19
CA TRP A 287 25.86 13.34 9.31
C TRP A 287 25.28 13.87 10.62
N HIS A 288 24.18 14.61 10.50
CA HIS A 288 23.46 15.14 11.64
C HIS A 288 22.05 14.55 11.71
N LEU A 289 21.78 13.86 12.82
CA LEU A 289 20.48 13.27 13.12
C LEU A 289 19.38 14.34 13.07
N ARG A 290 18.23 13.98 12.50
CA ARG A 290 17.10 14.92 12.32
C ARG A 290 15.80 14.33 12.86
N LYS A 291 15.47 13.12 12.44
CA LYS A 291 14.17 12.50 12.67
C LYS A 291 14.35 11.01 12.87
N ARG A 292 13.59 10.45 13.80
CA ARG A 292 13.43 9.02 13.96
C ARG A 292 11.96 8.65 13.87
N ASN A 293 11.66 7.53 13.23
CA ASN A 293 10.38 6.84 13.36
C ASN A 293 10.61 5.49 14.01
N GLU A 294 9.87 5.20 15.07
CA GLU A 294 9.78 3.87 15.68
C GLU A 294 8.44 3.26 15.30
N TYR A 295 8.43 1.99 14.91
CA TYR A 295 7.27 1.26 14.45
C TYR A 295 6.98 0.10 15.41
N THR A 296 5.72 -0.05 15.79
CA THR A 296 5.28 -1.19 16.61
C THR A 296 4.07 -1.87 16.00
N TYR A 297 3.95 -3.13 16.37
CA TYR A 297 2.93 -4.06 15.92
C TYR A 297 2.38 -4.71 17.19
N ILE A 298 1.11 -4.45 17.53
CA ILE A 298 0.46 -4.83 18.80
C ILE A 298 0.34 -6.37 18.93
N ASN A 299 0.44 -7.09 17.80
CA ASN A 299 0.57 -8.56 17.75
C ASN A 299 2.01 -9.05 17.45
N GLY A 300 3.01 -8.16 17.61
CA GLY A 300 4.42 -8.40 17.30
C GLY A 300 4.71 -8.53 15.79
N PRO A 301 5.96 -8.81 15.40
CA PRO A 301 6.34 -9.23 14.05
C PRO A 301 5.76 -10.63 13.66
N GLY A 302 4.73 -11.08 14.36
CA GLY A 302 4.03 -12.35 14.20
C GLY A 302 2.53 -12.13 14.05
N ARG A 303 2.08 -10.99 13.49
CA ARG A 303 0.84 -11.00 12.71
C ARG A 303 1.09 -12.06 11.64
N SER A 304 0.60 -13.29 11.86
CA SER A 304 0.48 -14.27 10.80
C SER A 304 -0.07 -13.51 9.61
N SER A 305 0.72 -13.42 8.55
CA SER A 305 0.42 -12.85 7.25
C SER A 305 -1.09 -12.84 6.99
N LEU A 306 -1.77 -11.77 7.40
CA LEU A 306 -3.14 -11.51 7.00
C LEU A 306 -3.00 -10.71 5.72
N ASN A 307 -2.77 -11.47 4.65
CA ASN A 307 -2.91 -11.10 3.25
C ASN A 307 -2.60 -9.63 2.95
N ILE A 308 -1.31 -9.28 2.98
CA ILE A 308 -0.84 -8.42 1.90
C ILE A 308 -1.09 -9.28 0.65
N ILE A 309 -2.01 -8.83 -0.18
CA ILE A 309 -2.16 -9.36 -1.53
C ILE A 309 -0.80 -9.09 -2.19
N GLU A 310 0.11 -10.06 -2.14
CA GLU A 310 1.04 -10.25 -3.24
C GLU A 310 0.18 -10.23 -4.52
N PRO A 311 0.64 -9.59 -5.62
CA PRO A 311 -0.08 -9.70 -6.88
C PRO A 311 -0.41 -11.18 -7.06
N ILE A 312 -1.70 -11.51 -7.15
CA ILE A 312 -2.17 -12.90 -7.16
C ILE A 312 -1.34 -13.61 -8.22
N SER A 313 -0.31 -14.35 -7.79
CA SER A 313 0.34 -15.30 -8.68
C SER A 313 -0.75 -16.31 -8.89
N LEU A 314 -1.38 -16.27 -10.06
CA LEU A 314 -2.34 -17.29 -10.42
C LEU A 314 -1.62 -18.62 -10.17
N PRO A 315 -2.19 -19.51 -9.34
CA PRO A 315 -1.54 -20.79 -9.09
C PRO A 315 -1.31 -21.45 -10.44
N GLU A 316 -0.20 -22.16 -10.63
CA GLU A 316 0.04 -22.80 -11.93
C GLU A 316 -0.89 -24.01 -12.15
N GLN A 317 -1.48 -24.54 -11.07
CA GLN A 317 -2.27 -25.77 -11.05
C GLN A 317 -3.45 -25.68 -10.07
N VAL A 318 -4.46 -26.53 -10.28
CA VAL A 318 -5.59 -26.65 -9.35
C VAL A 318 -5.12 -27.32 -8.06
N THR A 319 -5.44 -26.75 -6.91
CA THR A 319 -5.11 -27.31 -5.58
C THR A 319 -6.39 -27.53 -4.77
N LEU A 320 -6.43 -28.60 -3.98
CA LEU A 320 -7.49 -28.85 -2.99
C LEU A 320 -6.85 -28.91 -1.61
N ASP A 321 -7.26 -28.05 -0.70
CA ASP A 321 -6.74 -28.03 0.67
C ASP A 321 -7.45 -29.04 1.55
N GLN A 322 -6.80 -29.39 2.66
CA GLN A 322 -7.45 -30.17 3.70
C GLN A 322 -8.51 -29.31 4.38
N ASN A 323 -9.72 -29.82 4.52
CA ASN A 323 -10.80 -29.09 5.16
C ASN A 323 -10.42 -28.69 6.60
N TYR A 324 -10.81 -27.50 7.03
CA TYR A 324 -10.52 -27.00 8.39
C TYR A 324 -11.77 -26.39 9.03
N PRO A 325 -12.08 -26.69 10.30
CA PRO A 325 -11.40 -27.69 11.14
C PRO A 325 -11.58 -29.13 10.61
N ASN A 326 -10.70 -30.05 10.99
CA ASN A 326 -10.84 -31.50 10.76
C ASN A 326 -10.10 -32.29 11.86
N PRO A 327 -10.78 -33.02 12.76
CA PRO A 327 -12.23 -33.24 12.80
C PRO A 327 -13.05 -31.95 13.04
N PHE A 328 -14.31 -31.93 12.60
CA PHE A 328 -15.18 -30.74 12.64
C PHE A 328 -16.52 -30.99 13.35
N ASN A 329 -17.17 -29.94 13.89
CA ASN A 329 -18.48 -30.02 14.53
C ASN A 329 -19.33 -28.75 14.32
N PRO A 330 -20.48 -28.83 13.62
CA PRO A 330 -20.72 -29.60 12.41
C PRO A 330 -20.26 -28.82 11.16
N ILE A 331 -19.56 -27.68 11.32
CA ILE A 331 -19.13 -26.81 10.23
C ILE A 331 -17.65 -27.00 9.94
N THR A 332 -17.31 -27.17 8.66
CA THR A 332 -15.94 -27.16 8.14
C THR A 332 -15.88 -26.36 6.85
N THR A 333 -14.72 -25.77 6.57
CA THR A 333 -14.46 -25.05 5.33
C THR A 333 -13.61 -25.93 4.41
N ILE A 334 -14.05 -26.07 3.16
CA ILE A 334 -13.29 -26.72 2.08
C ILE A 334 -12.73 -25.60 1.20
N SER A 335 -11.41 -25.49 1.13
CA SER A 335 -10.71 -24.51 0.31
C SER A 335 -10.02 -25.16 -0.88
N TYR A 336 -9.99 -24.47 -2.02
CA TYR A 336 -9.34 -24.91 -3.25
C TYR A 336 -9.00 -23.71 -4.11
N GLU A 337 -8.05 -23.87 -5.03
CA GLU A 337 -7.62 -22.81 -5.93
C GLU A 337 -7.70 -23.27 -7.38
N ILE A 338 -8.07 -22.37 -8.29
CA ILE A 338 -8.11 -22.64 -9.73
C ILE A 338 -7.26 -21.63 -10.51
N PRO A 339 -6.42 -22.09 -11.47
CA PRO A 339 -5.43 -21.26 -12.16
C PRO A 339 -6.04 -20.41 -13.28
N LYS A 340 -7.19 -20.84 -13.81
CA LYS A 340 -7.93 -20.20 -14.90
C LYS A 340 -9.43 -20.44 -14.72
N ALA A 341 -10.26 -19.73 -15.47
CA ALA A 341 -11.71 -19.93 -15.43
C ALA A 341 -12.08 -21.36 -15.90
N GLU A 342 -12.69 -22.15 -15.02
CA GLU A 342 -13.08 -23.54 -15.30
C GLU A 342 -14.41 -23.91 -14.61
N PHE A 343 -15.06 -24.95 -15.13
CA PHE A 343 -16.24 -25.52 -14.50
C PHE A 343 -15.81 -26.40 -13.32
N VAL A 344 -16.24 -26.02 -12.11
CA VAL A 344 -15.84 -26.65 -10.85
C VAL A 344 -17.03 -27.40 -10.25
N MET A 345 -16.78 -28.66 -9.88
CA MET A 345 -17.72 -29.48 -9.11
C MET A 345 -17.06 -29.97 -7.82
N VAL A 346 -17.63 -29.60 -6.67
CA VAL A 346 -17.22 -30.11 -5.35
C VAL A 346 -18.34 -30.95 -4.77
N SER A 347 -18.06 -32.21 -4.45
CA SER A 347 -19.04 -33.18 -3.95
C SER A 347 -18.54 -33.90 -2.72
N VAL A 348 -19.46 -34.23 -1.81
CA VAL A 348 -19.20 -34.98 -0.58
C VAL A 348 -19.81 -36.38 -0.69
N PHE A 349 -19.08 -37.40 -0.23
CA PHE A 349 -19.44 -38.81 -0.25
C PHE A 349 -19.23 -39.45 1.11
N ASN A 350 -20.00 -40.48 1.43
CA ASN A 350 -19.70 -41.36 2.56
C ASN A 350 -18.68 -42.45 2.17
N LEU A 351 -18.21 -43.23 3.15
CA LEU A 351 -17.27 -44.34 2.93
C LEU A 351 -17.82 -45.46 2.01
N ARG A 352 -19.13 -45.52 1.77
CA ARG A 352 -19.74 -46.48 0.83
C ARG A 352 -19.76 -45.94 -0.61
N GLY A 353 -19.26 -44.73 -0.85
CA GLY A 353 -19.27 -44.07 -2.15
C GLY A 353 -20.59 -43.40 -2.51
N ASN A 354 -21.57 -43.35 -1.59
CA ASN A 354 -22.82 -42.64 -1.85
C ASN A 354 -22.58 -41.13 -1.76
N LYS A 355 -23.02 -40.39 -2.79
CA LYS A 355 -23.00 -38.93 -2.77
C LYS A 355 -23.97 -38.41 -1.70
N ILE A 356 -23.47 -37.56 -0.84
CA ILE A 356 -24.18 -36.93 0.27
C ILE A 356 -24.70 -35.56 -0.15
N THR A 357 -23.82 -34.76 -0.75
CA THR A 357 -24.21 -33.46 -1.30
C THR A 357 -23.25 -32.96 -2.37
N THR A 358 -23.71 -32.04 -3.20
CA THR A 358 -22.88 -31.25 -4.13
C THR A 358 -22.82 -29.82 -3.62
N LEU A 359 -21.63 -29.37 -3.22
CA LEU A 359 -21.40 -28.06 -2.62
C LEU A 359 -21.25 -26.97 -3.67
N VAL A 360 -20.58 -27.30 -4.77
CA VAL A 360 -20.28 -26.38 -5.88
C VAL A 360 -20.53 -27.14 -7.18
N ASN A 361 -21.17 -26.48 -8.15
CA ASN A 361 -21.42 -27.02 -9.49
C ASN A 361 -21.66 -25.89 -10.51
N GLU A 362 -20.62 -25.11 -10.80
CA GLU A 362 -20.72 -23.90 -11.62
C GLU A 362 -19.39 -23.53 -12.28
N LEU A 363 -19.43 -22.59 -13.23
CA LEU A 363 -18.24 -21.96 -13.79
C LEU A 363 -17.66 -20.97 -12.78
N GLN A 364 -16.38 -21.09 -12.44
CA GLN A 364 -15.71 -20.20 -11.49
C GLN A 364 -14.49 -19.52 -12.12
N ASN A 365 -14.31 -18.23 -11.79
CA ASN A 365 -13.15 -17.45 -12.19
C ASN A 365 -11.90 -17.85 -11.40
N PRO A 366 -10.67 -17.60 -11.92
CA PRO A 366 -9.42 -17.98 -11.27
C PRO A 366 -9.30 -17.47 -9.82
N GLY A 367 -8.43 -18.10 -9.04
CA GLY A 367 -8.08 -17.71 -7.66
C GLY A 367 -8.59 -18.67 -6.59
N VAL A 368 -8.38 -18.28 -5.33
CA VAL A 368 -8.73 -19.05 -4.13
C VAL A 368 -10.25 -19.02 -3.91
N LYS A 369 -10.84 -20.18 -3.62
CA LYS A 369 -12.26 -20.37 -3.33
C LYS A 369 -12.41 -21.15 -2.03
N SER A 370 -13.49 -20.91 -1.31
CA SER A 370 -13.84 -21.68 -0.13
C SER A 370 -15.35 -21.90 -0.03
N TYR A 371 -15.75 -23.06 0.50
CA TYR A 371 -17.14 -23.40 0.72
C TYR A 371 -17.33 -24.03 2.10
N ASN A 372 -18.35 -23.58 2.83
CA ASN A 372 -18.68 -24.11 4.15
C ASN A 372 -19.66 -25.27 4.04
N TRP A 373 -19.28 -26.44 4.55
CA TRP A 373 -20.20 -27.56 4.71
C TRP A 373 -20.58 -27.71 6.19
N ASN A 374 -21.89 -27.75 6.45
CA ASN A 374 -22.47 -27.82 7.78
C ASN A 374 -22.91 -29.25 8.18
N GLY A 375 -22.38 -30.27 7.52
CA GLY A 375 -22.71 -31.67 7.82
C GLY A 375 -24.15 -32.04 7.43
N THR A 376 -24.69 -31.47 6.35
CA THR A 376 -26.03 -31.82 5.82
C THR A 376 -25.95 -32.50 4.45
N ASN A 377 -26.98 -33.25 4.09
CA ASN A 377 -27.15 -33.81 2.74
C ASN A 377 -27.95 -32.88 1.82
N ASP A 378 -28.14 -33.25 0.56
CA ASP A 378 -28.90 -32.46 -0.44
C ASP A 378 -30.37 -32.17 -0.03
N TYR A 379 -30.91 -32.88 0.97
CA TYR A 379 -32.25 -32.65 1.52
C TYR A 379 -32.24 -31.74 2.77
N GLY A 380 -31.09 -31.14 3.12
CA GLY A 380 -30.91 -30.30 4.30
C GLY A 380 -30.87 -31.05 5.64
N ASN A 381 -30.87 -32.40 5.62
CA ASN A 381 -30.85 -33.21 6.84
C ASN A 381 -29.41 -33.43 7.30
N SER A 382 -29.17 -33.33 8.61
CA SER A 382 -27.87 -33.64 9.21
C SER A 382 -27.47 -35.09 8.95
N VAL A 383 -26.19 -35.30 8.65
CA VAL A 383 -25.61 -36.62 8.44
C VAL A 383 -24.97 -37.14 9.73
N ALA A 384 -24.79 -38.45 9.85
CA ALA A 384 -24.23 -39.06 11.06
C ALA A 384 -22.76 -38.68 11.27
N ALA A 385 -22.30 -38.64 12.54
CA ALA A 385 -20.88 -38.52 12.83
C ALA A 385 -20.11 -39.68 12.18
N GLY A 386 -18.94 -39.39 11.61
CA GLY A 386 -18.18 -40.37 10.84
C GLY A 386 -17.22 -39.78 9.82
N VAL A 387 -16.65 -40.66 9.01
CA VAL A 387 -15.69 -40.31 7.97
C VAL A 387 -16.41 -40.06 6.65
N TYR A 388 -16.06 -38.97 6.01
CA TYR A 388 -16.54 -38.56 4.69
C TYR A 388 -15.36 -38.29 3.76
N ILE A 389 -15.61 -38.34 2.46
CA ILE A 389 -14.66 -38.00 1.41
C ILE A 389 -15.27 -36.86 0.61
N TYR A 390 -14.54 -35.77 0.41
CA TYR A 390 -14.93 -34.74 -0.55
C TYR A 390 -14.01 -34.79 -1.76
N THR A 391 -14.56 -34.45 -2.91
CA THR A 391 -13.85 -34.47 -4.18
C THR A 391 -14.04 -33.16 -4.91
N ILE A 392 -12.99 -32.66 -5.55
CA ILE A 392 -13.05 -31.59 -6.53
C ILE A 392 -12.85 -32.16 -7.94
N GLN A 393 -13.59 -31.62 -8.89
CA GLN A 393 -13.33 -31.77 -10.31
C GLN A 393 -13.32 -30.37 -10.95
N ALA A 394 -12.21 -30.02 -11.59
CA ALA A 394 -12.04 -28.77 -12.34
C ALA A 394 -11.41 -29.13 -13.69
N GLY A 395 -12.19 -29.02 -14.77
CA GLY A 395 -11.76 -29.51 -16.10
C GLY A 395 -11.38 -31.00 -16.07
N ASN A 396 -10.11 -31.29 -16.37
CA ASN A 396 -9.53 -32.65 -16.33
C ASN A 396 -8.90 -33.00 -14.98
N TYR A 397 -8.78 -32.04 -14.05
CA TYR A 397 -8.21 -32.25 -12.74
C TYR A 397 -9.23 -32.88 -11.80
N ARG A 398 -8.81 -33.88 -11.01
CA ARG A 398 -9.63 -34.50 -9.97
C ARG A 398 -8.79 -34.86 -8.76
N GLN A 399 -9.24 -34.43 -7.59
CA GLN A 399 -8.62 -34.78 -6.31
C GLN A 399 -9.69 -35.13 -5.28
N SER A 400 -9.32 -35.92 -4.27
CA SER A 400 -10.20 -36.31 -3.17
C SER A 400 -9.46 -36.26 -1.85
N LYS A 401 -10.16 -35.84 -0.79
CA LYS A 401 -9.62 -35.75 0.57
C LYS A 401 -10.63 -36.23 1.61
N LYS A 402 -10.10 -36.63 2.77
CA LYS A 402 -10.86 -37.26 3.86
C LYS A 402 -11.16 -36.27 4.97
N MET A 403 -12.41 -36.24 5.44
CA MET A 403 -12.86 -35.42 6.55
C MET A 403 -13.60 -36.24 7.62
N ILE A 404 -13.57 -35.77 8.87
CA ILE A 404 -14.16 -36.46 10.02
C ILE A 404 -15.16 -35.52 10.72
N LEU A 405 -16.45 -35.87 10.67
CA LEU A 405 -17.52 -35.16 11.38
C LEU A 405 -17.64 -35.70 12.80
N LEU A 406 -17.55 -34.81 13.79
CA LEU A 406 -17.85 -35.04 15.20
C LEU A 406 -19.30 -34.63 15.51
N LYS A 407 -19.80 -35.10 16.64
CA LYS A 407 -21.10 -34.71 17.20
C LYS A 407 -20.92 -33.71 18.31
#